data_AF-A0A6G3X786-F1
#
_entry.id   AF-A0A6G3X786-F1
#
_cell.length_a   1.000
_cell.length_b   1.000
_cell.length_c   1.000
_cell.angle_alpha   90.00
_cell.angle_beta   90.00
_cell.angle_gamma   90.00
#
_symmetry.space_group_name_H-M   'P 1'
#
loop_
_entity.id
_entity.type
_entity.pdbx_description
1 polymer ?
#
loop_
_entity_poly.entity_id
_entity_poly.type
_entity_poly.pdbx_seq_one_letter_code
_entity_poly.pdbx_strand_id
1 'polypeptide(L)'
;RLPDGSVSVSASVGVATAMDSADSEELLNHSDLALRAAKAGGKRQWRRFRTRLRARMIEQHDLRASLDSAIVQKEFAVRYQPVVDI
;
A
#
# COMPACT_ATOMS: atom_id res chain seq x y z
N ARG A 1 -0.38 15.44 32.00
CA ARG A 1 -0.95 16.73 31.55
C ARG A 1 -0.17 17.13 30.30
N LEU A 2 -0.82 17.21 29.14
CA LEU A 2 -0.18 17.87 27.99
C LEU A 2 -0.19 19.39 28.26
N PRO A 3 0.91 20.10 28.01
CA PRO A 3 0.97 21.56 28.18
C PRO A 3 0.02 22.24 27.19
N ASP A 4 -0.48 23.42 27.53
CA ASP A 4 -1.54 24.18 26.83
C ASP A 4 -1.31 24.32 25.30
N GLY A 5 -1.75 23.32 24.56
CA GLY A 5 -1.64 23.24 23.11
C GLY A 5 -2.53 22.13 22.54
N SER A 6 -3.12 22.37 21.38
CA SER A 6 -3.99 21.41 20.70
C SER A 6 -3.19 20.31 20.02
N VAL A 7 -3.51 19.04 20.28
CA VAL A 7 -2.94 17.88 19.57
C VAL A 7 -3.91 17.41 18.49
N SER A 8 -3.46 17.41 17.24
CA SER A 8 -4.24 16.83 16.13
C SER A 8 -3.80 15.38 15.89
N VAL A 9 -4.75 14.44 15.92
CA VAL A 9 -4.54 13.05 15.52
C VAL A 9 -5.18 12.81 14.15
N SER A 10 -4.58 11.94 13.36
CA SER A 10 -5.16 11.45 12.11
C SER A 10 -5.35 9.95 12.19
N ALA A 11 -6.47 9.45 11.68
CA ALA A 11 -6.71 8.02 11.51
C ALA A 11 -6.71 7.65 10.02
N SER A 12 -6.41 6.39 9.75
CA SER A 12 -6.73 5.76 8.46
C SER A 12 -7.59 4.53 8.74
N VAL A 13 -8.50 4.19 7.82
CA VAL A 13 -9.54 3.18 8.06
C VAL A 13 -9.57 2.15 6.93
N GLY A 14 -9.59 0.86 7.29
CA GLY A 14 -9.85 -0.25 6.38
C GLY A 14 -11.26 -0.79 6.59
N VAL A 15 -12.01 -0.99 5.51
CA VAL A 15 -13.38 -1.49 5.55
C VAL A 15 -13.49 -2.76 4.74
N ALA A 16 -14.00 -3.84 5.34
CA ALA A 16 -14.41 -5.05 4.65
C ALA A 16 -15.83 -5.41 5.10
N THR A 17 -16.58 -6.13 4.26
CA THR A 17 -17.94 -6.59 4.60
C THR A 17 -18.01 -8.10 4.56
N ALA A 18 -18.96 -8.70 5.30
CA ALA A 18 -19.18 -10.14 5.28
C ALA A 18 -19.51 -10.69 3.88
N MET A 19 -19.98 -9.85 2.94
CA MET A 19 -20.15 -10.27 1.55
C MET A 19 -18.82 -10.50 0.82
N ASP A 20 -17.72 -9.93 1.32
CA ASP A 20 -16.39 -10.07 0.74
C ASP A 20 -15.58 -11.23 1.36
N SER A 21 -16.16 -12.01 2.29
CA SER A 21 -15.45 -13.00 3.11
C SER A 21 -16.31 -14.21 3.45
N ALA A 22 -15.71 -15.40 3.49
CA ALA A 22 -16.39 -16.64 3.85
C ALA A 22 -16.58 -16.78 5.37
N ASP A 23 -15.67 -16.23 6.17
CA ASP A 23 -15.69 -16.29 7.62
C ASP A 23 -15.11 -15.04 8.31
N SER A 24 -15.15 -15.03 9.63
CA SER A 24 -14.69 -13.92 10.47
C SER A 24 -13.17 -13.68 10.38
N GLU A 25 -12.37 -14.74 10.20
CA GLU A 25 -10.92 -14.63 10.10
C GLU A 25 -10.52 -13.95 8.79
N GLU A 26 -11.15 -14.38 7.69
CA GLU A 26 -10.97 -13.78 6.38
C GLU A 26 -11.48 -12.33 6.35
N LEU A 27 -12.60 -12.03 7.03
CA LEU A 27 -13.11 -10.66 7.15
C LEU A 27 -12.13 -9.73 7.86
N LEU A 28 -11.54 -10.18 8.97
CA LEU A 28 -10.51 -9.44 9.69
C LEU A 28 -9.28 -9.21 8.81
N ASN A 29 -8.81 -10.24 8.11
CA ASN A 29 -7.69 -10.14 7.19
C ASN A 29 -7.95 -9.14 6.06
N HIS A 30 -9.15 -9.19 5.45
CA HIS A 30 -9.56 -8.24 4.41
C HIS A 30 -9.63 -6.80 4.92
N SER A 31 -10.10 -6.60 6.15
CA SER A 31 -10.12 -5.28 6.78
C SER A 31 -8.71 -4.72 7.04
N ASP A 32 -7.77 -5.55 7.51
CA ASP A 32 -6.38 -5.15 7.74
C ASP A 32 -5.68 -4.83 6.42
N LEU A 33 -5.93 -5.63 5.38
CA LEU A 33 -5.42 -5.36 4.03
C LEU A 33 -5.89 -4.00 3.52
N ALA A 34 -7.18 -3.70 3.68
CA ALA A 34 -7.74 -2.40 3.32
C ALA A 34 -7.09 -1.26 4.13
N LEU A 35 -6.84 -1.47 5.43
CA LEU A 35 -6.19 -0.49 6.30
C LEU A 35 -4.74 -0.22 5.87
N ARG A 36 -3.98 -1.26 5.51
CA ARG A 36 -2.61 -1.12 4.98
C ARG A 36 -2.61 -0.32 3.67
N ALA A 37 -3.54 -0.59 2.77
CA ALA A 37 -3.71 0.20 1.55
C ALA A 37 -4.05 1.66 1.84
N ALA A 38 -4.90 1.91 2.84
CA ALA A 38 -5.24 3.28 3.27
C ALA A 38 -4.00 4.01 3.81
N LYS A 39 -3.18 3.35 4.65
CA LYS A 39 -1.92 3.90 5.17
C LYS A 39 -0.90 4.19 4.07
N ALA A 40 -0.76 3.28 3.09
CA ALA A 40 0.14 3.48 1.95
C ALA A 40 -0.30 4.66 1.05
N GLY A 41 -1.60 4.96 1.00
CA GLY A 41 -2.15 6.11 0.30
C GLY A 41 -2.05 7.44 1.04
N GLY A 42 -1.51 7.47 2.26
CA GLY A 42 -1.34 8.68 3.07
C GLY A 42 -2.17 8.72 4.35
N LYS A 43 -2.02 9.81 5.12
CA LYS A 43 -2.80 10.05 6.35
C LYS A 43 -4.23 10.48 6.02
N ARG A 44 -5.19 10.24 6.93
CA ARG A 44 -6.59 10.68 6.81
C ARG A 44 -7.32 10.08 5.62
N GLN A 45 -7.12 8.78 5.39
CA GLN A 45 -7.71 8.07 4.25
C GLN A 45 -8.46 6.83 4.71
N TRP A 46 -9.45 6.43 3.93
CA TRP A 46 -10.10 5.12 4.10
C TRP A 46 -10.06 4.35 2.79
N ARG A 47 -10.07 3.02 2.89
CA ARG A 47 -10.18 2.12 1.73
C ARG A 47 -11.15 1.00 2.05
N ARG A 48 -11.95 0.62 1.07
CA ARG A 48 -12.70 -0.63 1.09
C ARG A 48 -11.84 -1.74 0.52
N PHE A 49 -11.88 -2.91 1.13
CA PHE A 49 -11.39 -4.13 0.53
C PHE A 49 -12.07 -4.35 -0.83
N ARG A 50 -11.26 -4.74 -1.81
CA ARG A 50 -11.69 -5.21 -3.12
C ARG A 50 -10.77 -6.37 -3.47
N THR A 51 -11.26 -7.40 -4.14
CA THR A 51 -10.41 -8.53 -4.57
C THR A 51 -9.17 -8.07 -5.37
N ARG A 52 -9.33 -7.03 -6.21
CA ARG A 52 -8.22 -6.38 -6.93
C ARG A 52 -7.15 -5.75 -6.02
N LEU A 53 -7.52 -5.36 -4.80
CA LEU A 53 -6.58 -4.81 -3.80
C LEU A 53 -5.57 -5.87 -3.38
N ARG A 54 -6.02 -7.13 -3.21
CA ARG A 54 -5.17 -8.28 -2.90
C ARG A 54 -4.17 -8.55 -4.03
N ALA A 55 -4.66 -8.60 -5.27
CA ALA A 55 -3.82 -8.80 -6.44
C ALA A 55 -2.73 -7.71 -6.56
N ARG A 56 -3.11 -6.43 -6.39
CA ARG A 56 -2.16 -5.32 -6.45
C ARG A 56 -1.12 -5.34 -5.33
N MET A 57 -1.48 -5.82 -4.14
CA MET A 57 -0.50 -5.97 -3.05
C MET A 57 0.50 -7.08 -3.32
N ILE A 58 0.04 -8.21 -3.87
CA ILE A 58 0.93 -9.31 -4.29
C ILE A 58 1.88 -8.81 -5.38
N GLU A 59 1.36 -8.13 -6.41
CA GLU A 59 2.18 -7.58 -7.49
C GLU A 59 3.22 -6.56 -6.99
N GLN A 60 2.86 -5.70 -6.02
CA GLN A 60 3.82 -4.80 -5.38
C GLN A 60 4.89 -5.53 -4.56
N HIS A 61 4.50 -6.57 -3.84
CA HIS A 61 5.42 -7.41 -3.08
C HIS A 61 6.43 -8.10 -4.01
N ASP A 62 5.93 -8.72 -5.07
CA ASP A 62 6.74 -9.47 -6.02
C ASP A 62 7.68 -8.53 -6.79
N LEU A 63 7.18 -7.37 -7.25
CA LEU A 63 8.02 -6.34 -7.85
C LEU A 63 9.15 -5.91 -6.89
N ARG A 64 8.86 -5.75 -5.60
CA ARG A 64 9.85 -5.33 -4.62
C ARG A 64 10.92 -6.40 -4.40
N ALA A 65 10.50 -7.66 -4.26
CA ALA A 65 11.42 -8.79 -4.19
C ALA A 65 12.30 -8.91 -5.45
N SER A 66 11.72 -8.70 -6.63
CA SER A 66 12.46 -8.67 -7.89
C SER A 66 13.46 -7.51 -7.96
N LEU A 67 13.08 -6.30 -7.52
CA LEU A 67 13.98 -5.15 -7.48
C LEU A 67 15.16 -5.38 -6.52
N ASP A 68 14.90 -5.93 -5.33
CA ASP A 68 15.95 -6.25 -4.36
C ASP A 68 16.95 -7.28 -4.94
N SER A 69 16.44 -8.29 -5.66
CA SER A 69 17.26 -9.27 -6.36
C SER A 69 18.06 -8.66 -7.53
N ALA A 70 17.41 -7.80 -8.33
CA ALA A 70 18.01 -7.12 -9.48
C ALA A 70 19.21 -6.25 -9.11
N ILE A 71 19.23 -5.68 -7.89
CA ILE A 71 20.40 -4.95 -7.37
C ILE A 71 21.58 -5.90 -7.17
N VAL A 72 21.36 -7.03 -6.49
CA VAL A 72 22.41 -8.03 -6.22
C VAL A 72 22.95 -8.63 -7.51
N GLN A 73 22.05 -8.90 -8.46
CA GLN A 73 22.36 -9.49 -9.76
C GLN A 73 22.85 -8.48 -10.80
N LYS A 74 22.91 -7.18 -10.46
CA LYS A 74 23.35 -6.08 -11.35
C LYS A 74 22.54 -6.00 -12.67
N GLU A 75 21.23 -6.18 -12.58
CA GLU A 75 20.33 -6.19 -13.74
C GLU A 75 19.90 -4.78 -14.22
N PHE A 76 20.27 -3.73 -13.48
CA PHE A 76 19.99 -2.35 -13.88
C PHE A 76 21.00 -1.84 -14.91
N ALA A 77 20.49 -1.14 -15.93
CA ALA A 77 21.30 -0.48 -16.94
C ALA A 77 20.97 1.02 -17.03
N VAL A 78 21.99 1.84 -17.23
CA VAL A 78 21.83 3.27 -17.49
C VAL A 78 21.47 3.48 -18.96
N ARG A 79 20.43 4.27 -19.21
CA ARG A 79 20.04 4.73 -20.55
C ARG A 79 20.22 6.24 -20.61
N TYR A 80 20.81 6.73 -21.69
CA TYR A 80 21.01 8.16 -21.94
C TYR A 80 20.03 8.61 -23.01
N GLN A 81 19.23 9.63 -22.70
CA GLN A 81 18.32 10.25 -23.66
C GLN A 81 18.87 11.63 -24.06
N PRO A 82 19.16 11.87 -25.35
CA PRO A 82 19.69 13.15 -25.79
C PRO A 82 18.62 14.24 -25.71
N VAL A 83 19.03 15.44 -25.30
CA VAL A 83 18.22 16.67 -25.39
C VAL A 83 18.79 17.47 -26.55
N VAL A 84 17.97 17.71 -27.58
CA VAL A 84 18.35 18.46 -28.79
C VAL A 84 17.42 19.65 -28.98
N ASP A 85 17.96 20.76 -29.45
CA ASP A 85 17.19 21.93 -29.89
C ASP A 85 16.94 21.82 -31.40
N ILE A 86 15.76 22.24 -31.88
CA ILE A 86 15.29 22.04 -33.27
C ILE A 86 15.62 23.26 -34.13
#